data_AF-A0A847H1I5-F1
#
_entry.id   AF-A0A847H1I5-F1
#
_cell.length_a   1.000
_cell.length_b   1.000
_cell.length_c   1.000
_cell.angle_alpha   90.00
_cell.angle_beta   90.00
_cell.angle_gamma   90.00
#
_symmetry.space_group_name_H-M   'P 1'
#
loop_
_entity.id
_entity.type
_entity.pdbx_description
1 polymer ?
#
loop_
_entity_poly.entity_id
_entity_poly.type
_entity_poly.pdbx_seq_one_letter_code
_entity_poly.pdbx_strand_id
1 'polypeptide(L)'
;MAELIENSFNEVVSLIQKARNNALKSVNRELITLYWQVGEYISGKIEFASWGENTIKSLADYIQQNQPDIKGFSASNIWRMKQFYELYRNNEKLATLLREISWSNNLLVMAKTKTDEEREFYLKLAIKEGYSYRELERQLNSCYYERCLSSGKLLPAKLEEIHPQAKE
;
A
#
# COMPACT_ATOMS: atom_id res chain seq x y z
N MET A 1 34.80 25.98 5.85
CA MET A 1 35.38 25.28 4.67
C MET A 1 35.08 23.79 4.73
N ALA A 2 35.53 23.05 5.76
CA ALA A 2 35.20 21.62 5.91
C ALA A 2 33.68 21.34 6.03
N GLU A 3 32.97 22.13 6.83
CA GLU A 3 31.50 22.01 7.02
C GLU A 3 30.69 22.30 5.74
N LEU A 4 31.17 23.22 4.89
CA LEU A 4 30.56 23.51 3.58
C LEU A 4 30.73 22.34 2.59
N ILE A 5 31.86 21.64 2.67
CA ILE A 5 32.13 20.45 1.84
C ILE A 5 31.28 19.28 2.32
N GLU A 6 31.16 19.07 3.63
CA GLU A 6 30.32 18.02 4.22
C GLU A 6 28.83 18.22 3.89
N ASN A 7 28.33 19.46 3.94
CA ASN A 7 26.98 19.79 3.48
C ASN A 7 26.76 19.43 2.00
N SER A 8 27.74 19.73 1.14
CA SER A 8 27.69 19.37 -0.29
C SER A 8 27.67 17.85 -0.50
N PHE A 9 28.38 17.08 0.32
CA PHE A 9 28.35 15.61 0.26
C PHE A 9 27.01 15.04 0.73
N ASN A 10 26.42 15.61 1.79
CA ASN A 10 25.10 15.23 2.26
C ASN A 10 24.00 15.50 1.22
N GLU A 11 24.12 16.59 0.44
CA GLU A 11 23.23 16.85 -0.69
C GLU A 11 23.30 15.73 -1.75
N VAL A 12 24.51 15.27 -2.11
CA VAL A 12 24.69 14.16 -3.06
C VAL A 12 24.07 12.87 -2.51
N VAL A 13 24.27 12.57 -1.23
CA VAL A 13 23.64 11.39 -0.58
C VAL A 13 22.11 11.50 -0.62
N SER A 14 21.55 12.68 -0.35
CA SER A 14 20.11 12.94 -0.41
C SER A 14 19.55 12.73 -1.83
N LEU A 15 20.27 13.20 -2.86
CA LEU A 15 19.89 12.98 -4.26
C LEU A 15 19.85 11.47 -4.62
N ILE A 16 20.85 10.70 -4.17
CA ILE A 16 20.90 9.25 -4.37
C ILE A 16 19.72 8.56 -3.68
N GLN A 17 19.46 8.90 -2.42
CA GLN A 17 18.34 8.35 -1.65
C GLN A 17 16.99 8.68 -2.31
N LYS A 18 16.81 9.93 -2.75
CA LYS A 18 15.60 10.37 -3.46
C LYS A 18 15.38 9.59 -4.76
N ALA A 19 16.44 9.42 -5.57
CA ALA A 19 16.35 8.65 -6.80
C ALA A 19 15.96 7.18 -6.55
N ARG A 20 16.58 6.53 -5.56
CA ARG A 20 16.24 5.16 -5.16
C ARG A 20 14.80 5.03 -4.67
N ASN A 21 14.34 5.97 -3.84
CA ASN A 21 12.99 5.99 -3.32
C ASN A 21 11.95 6.18 -4.44
N ASN A 22 12.25 7.04 -5.42
CA ASN A 22 11.38 7.23 -6.58
C ASN A 22 11.26 5.96 -7.43
N ALA A 23 12.38 5.26 -7.66
CA ALA A 23 12.38 3.99 -8.38
C ALA A 23 11.52 2.95 -7.65
N LEU A 24 11.69 2.80 -6.33
CA LEU A 24 10.89 1.87 -5.52
C LEU A 24 9.40 2.21 -5.55
N LYS A 25 9.03 3.51 -5.49
CA LYS A 25 7.65 3.96 -5.62
C LYS A 25 7.05 3.62 -6.99
N SER A 26 7.82 3.81 -8.06
CA SER A 26 7.38 3.46 -9.42
C SER A 26 7.12 1.95 -9.56
N VAL A 27 8.05 1.13 -9.05
CA VAL A 27 7.89 -0.33 -9.02
C VAL A 27 6.66 -0.74 -8.21
N ASN A 28 6.44 -0.12 -7.05
CA ASN A 28 5.26 -0.40 -6.23
C ASN A 28 3.96 -0.08 -6.97
N ARG A 29 3.87 1.10 -7.60
CA ARG A 29 2.69 1.51 -8.37
C ARG A 29 2.36 0.51 -9.49
N GLU A 30 3.39 0.06 -10.20
CA GLU A 30 3.22 -0.94 -11.25
C GLU A 30 2.74 -2.28 -10.68
N LEU A 31 3.35 -2.73 -9.57
CA LEU A 31 2.97 -3.98 -8.91
C LEU A 31 1.50 -3.96 -8.42
N ILE A 32 1.07 -2.87 -7.78
CA ILE A 32 -0.32 -2.72 -7.33
C ILE A 32 -1.27 -2.64 -8.53
N THR A 33 -0.85 -2.00 -9.63
CA THR A 33 -1.64 -1.93 -10.87
C THR A 33 -1.80 -3.32 -11.50
N LEU A 34 -0.73 -4.11 -11.54
CA LEU A 34 -0.79 -5.51 -11.99
C LEU A 34 -1.76 -6.33 -11.13
N TYR A 35 -1.68 -6.21 -9.80
CA TYR A 35 -2.58 -6.93 -8.90
C TYR A 35 -4.03 -6.49 -9.04
N TRP A 36 -4.28 -5.21 -9.31
CA TRP A 36 -5.62 -4.71 -9.66
C TRP A 36 -6.15 -5.37 -10.95
N GLN A 37 -5.35 -5.38 -12.01
CA GLN A 37 -5.74 -5.96 -13.31
C GLN A 37 -5.98 -7.47 -13.23
N VAL A 38 -5.14 -8.19 -12.47
CA VAL A 38 -5.37 -9.61 -12.20
C VAL A 38 -6.66 -9.77 -11.42
N GLY A 39 -6.90 -8.98 -10.38
CA GLY A 39 -8.15 -9.01 -9.62
C GLY A 39 -9.39 -8.80 -10.48
N GLU A 40 -9.36 -7.82 -11.37
CA GLU A 40 -10.42 -7.53 -12.35
C GLU A 40 -10.68 -8.73 -13.26
N TYR A 41 -9.63 -9.26 -13.87
CA TYR A 41 -9.71 -10.39 -14.78
C TYR A 41 -10.33 -11.62 -14.09
N ILE A 42 -9.88 -11.93 -12.87
CA ILE A 42 -10.39 -13.05 -12.08
C ILE A 42 -11.84 -12.83 -11.66
N SER A 43 -12.20 -11.61 -11.24
CA SER A 43 -13.57 -11.25 -10.87
C SER A 43 -14.53 -11.51 -12.04
N GLY A 44 -14.20 -11.02 -13.24
CA GLY A 44 -15.00 -11.25 -14.44
C GLY A 44 -15.11 -12.74 -14.81
N LYS A 45 -14.01 -13.50 -14.77
CA LYS A 45 -14.04 -14.95 -15.09
C LYS A 45 -14.92 -15.77 -14.16
N ILE A 46 -15.01 -15.38 -12.89
CA ILE A 46 -15.88 -16.04 -11.90
C ILE A 46 -17.33 -15.60 -12.07
N GLU A 47 -17.58 -14.31 -12.32
CA GLU A 47 -18.93 -13.77 -12.53
C GLU A 47 -19.64 -14.45 -13.71
N PHE A 48 -18.93 -14.70 -14.81
CA PHE A 48 -19.46 -15.43 -15.97
C PHE A 48 -19.38 -16.96 -15.82
N ALA A 49 -19.29 -17.48 -14.58
CA ALA A 49 -19.25 -18.90 -14.22
C ALA A 49 -18.23 -19.75 -15.00
N SER A 50 -17.20 -19.11 -15.57
CA SER A 50 -16.21 -19.80 -16.39
C SER A 50 -15.17 -20.48 -15.50
N TRP A 51 -14.84 -19.88 -14.36
CA TRP A 51 -13.73 -20.29 -13.49
C TRP A 51 -14.22 -20.58 -12.07
N GLY A 52 -13.65 -21.63 -11.46
CA GLY A 52 -13.87 -21.98 -10.05
C GLY A 52 -12.55 -22.16 -9.29
N GLU A 53 -12.62 -22.69 -8.08
CA GLU A 53 -11.47 -22.87 -7.19
C GLU A 53 -10.32 -23.68 -7.84
N ASN A 54 -10.66 -24.77 -8.53
CA ASN A 54 -9.69 -25.60 -9.25
C ASN A 54 -8.97 -24.82 -10.36
N THR A 55 -9.68 -23.94 -11.07
CA THR A 55 -9.08 -23.12 -12.14
C THR A 55 -8.08 -22.11 -11.58
N ILE A 56 -8.35 -21.52 -10.42
CA ILE A 56 -7.42 -20.60 -9.75
C ILE A 56 -6.16 -21.32 -9.29
N LYS A 57 -6.30 -22.55 -8.78
CA LYS A 57 -5.15 -23.38 -8.45
C LYS A 57 -4.30 -23.70 -9.69
N SER A 58 -4.93 -24.15 -10.78
CA SER A 58 -4.24 -24.41 -12.04
C SER A 58 -3.57 -23.15 -12.60
N LEU A 59 -4.17 -21.97 -12.45
CA LEU A 59 -3.56 -20.70 -12.85
C LEU A 59 -2.30 -20.41 -12.02
N ALA A 60 -2.36 -20.57 -10.70
CA ALA A 60 -1.20 -20.35 -9.83
C ALA A 60 -0.03 -21.28 -10.22
N ASP A 61 -0.33 -22.57 -10.46
CA ASP A 61 0.65 -23.55 -10.92
C ASP A 61 1.22 -23.18 -12.30
N TYR A 62 0.36 -22.74 -13.22
CA TYR A 62 0.76 -22.28 -14.55
C TYR A 62 1.68 -21.06 -14.48
N ILE A 63 1.38 -20.06 -13.65
CA ILE A 63 2.24 -18.89 -13.45
C ILE A 63 3.59 -19.32 -12.91
N GLN A 64 3.62 -20.19 -11.89
CA GLN A 64 4.88 -20.64 -11.27
C GLN A 64 5.76 -21.45 -12.24
N GLN A 65 5.16 -22.20 -13.17
CA GLN A 65 5.90 -22.93 -14.21
C GLN A 65 6.49 -22.00 -15.28
N ASN A 66 5.74 -20.97 -15.69
CA ASN A 66 6.15 -20.05 -16.77
C ASN A 66 6.99 -18.87 -16.26
N GLN A 67 6.91 -18.55 -14.97
CA GLN A 67 7.62 -17.45 -14.31
C GLN A 67 8.19 -17.93 -12.96
N PRO A 68 9.24 -18.79 -12.94
CA PRO A 68 9.68 -19.45 -11.71
C PRO A 68 10.16 -18.50 -10.59
N ASP A 69 10.72 -17.36 -10.97
CA ASP A 69 11.25 -16.37 -10.02
C ASP A 69 10.19 -15.41 -9.49
N ILE A 70 8.97 -15.42 -10.06
CA ILE A 70 7.91 -14.52 -9.64
C ILE A 70 7.33 -14.95 -8.29
N LYS A 71 7.20 -13.98 -7.39
CA LYS A 71 6.59 -14.20 -6.07
C LYS A 71 5.25 -13.49 -6.01
N GLY A 72 4.39 -13.97 -5.12
CA GLY A 72 3.11 -13.31 -4.83
C GLY A 72 1.90 -13.86 -5.59
N PHE A 73 2.06 -14.88 -6.43
CA PHE A 73 0.98 -15.45 -7.28
C PHE A 73 0.49 -16.84 -6.82
N SER A 74 0.50 -17.10 -5.52
CA SER A 74 -0.18 -18.29 -4.98
C SER A 74 -1.71 -18.18 -5.19
N ALA A 75 -2.42 -19.31 -5.23
CA ALA A 75 -3.88 -19.32 -5.38
C ALA A 75 -4.58 -18.41 -4.36
N SER A 76 -4.16 -18.45 -3.09
CA SER A 76 -4.69 -17.57 -2.05
C SER A 76 -4.44 -16.08 -2.32
N ASN A 77 -3.29 -15.73 -2.89
CA ASN A 77 -3.01 -14.34 -3.25
C ASN A 77 -3.81 -13.89 -4.47
N ILE A 78 -4.05 -14.76 -5.45
CA ILE A 78 -4.93 -14.46 -6.59
C ILE A 78 -6.35 -14.17 -6.09
N TRP A 79 -6.84 -14.95 -5.13
CA TRP A 79 -8.12 -14.66 -4.46
C TRP A 79 -8.11 -13.30 -3.74
N ARG A 80 -7.01 -12.94 -3.07
CA ARG A 80 -6.86 -11.61 -2.45
C ARG A 80 -6.83 -10.50 -3.49
N MET A 81 -6.23 -10.70 -4.66
CA MET A 81 -6.25 -9.73 -5.76
C MET A 81 -7.68 -9.50 -6.27
N LYS A 82 -8.48 -10.56 -6.41
CA LYS A 82 -9.92 -10.45 -6.72
C LYS A 82 -10.66 -9.63 -5.67
N GLN A 83 -10.51 -9.98 -4.39
CA GLN A 83 -11.15 -9.26 -3.29
C GLN A 83 -10.73 -7.79 -3.25
N PHE A 84 -9.45 -7.51 -3.48
CA PHE A 84 -8.90 -6.17 -3.57
C PHE A 84 -9.57 -5.35 -4.68
N TYR A 85 -9.66 -5.90 -5.90
CA TYR A 85 -10.37 -5.25 -7.00
C TYR A 85 -11.84 -4.99 -6.65
N GLU A 86 -12.56 -6.01 -6.18
CA GLU A 86 -14.00 -5.91 -5.89
C GLU A 86 -14.32 -4.92 -4.78
N LEU A 87 -13.44 -4.81 -3.78
CA LEU A 87 -13.61 -3.86 -2.69
C LEU A 87 -13.51 -2.41 -3.17
N TYR A 88 -12.59 -2.12 -4.10
CA TYR A 88 -12.22 -0.75 -4.44
C TYR A 88 -12.70 -0.27 -5.82
N ARG A 89 -13.19 -1.16 -6.70
CA ARG A 89 -13.60 -0.84 -8.09
C ARG A 89 -14.63 0.29 -8.22
N ASN A 90 -15.46 0.49 -7.20
CA ASN A 90 -16.51 1.51 -7.21
C ASN A 90 -16.13 2.79 -6.44
N ASN A 91 -14.87 2.90 -6.00
CA ASN A 91 -14.37 4.05 -5.25
C ASN A 91 -13.03 4.53 -5.85
N GLU A 92 -13.12 5.41 -6.85
CA GLU A 92 -11.95 5.95 -7.58
C GLU A 92 -10.93 6.64 -6.67
N LYS A 93 -11.43 7.28 -5.61
CA LYS A 93 -10.60 7.97 -4.63
C LYS A 93 -9.72 6.97 -3.86
N LEU A 94 -10.31 5.89 -3.35
CA LEU A 94 -9.54 4.83 -2.71
C LEU A 94 -8.61 4.18 -3.73
N ALA A 95 -9.09 3.84 -4.94
CA ALA A 95 -8.28 3.25 -6.00
C ALA A 95 -6.97 4.02 -6.30
N THR A 96 -7.02 5.35 -6.20
CA THR A 96 -5.82 6.21 -6.34
C THR A 96 -4.84 6.05 -5.17
N LEU A 97 -5.34 6.04 -3.93
CA LEU A 97 -4.51 5.95 -2.72
C LEU A 97 -3.81 4.58 -2.58
N LEU A 98 -4.44 3.49 -3.00
CA LEU A 98 -3.89 2.13 -2.85
C LEU A 98 -2.55 1.96 -3.56
N ARG A 99 -2.34 2.66 -4.69
CA ARG A 99 -1.11 2.58 -5.50
C ARG A 99 0.09 3.21 -4.80
N GLU A 100 -0.15 4.05 -3.79
CA GLU A 100 0.91 4.77 -3.06
C GLU A 100 1.43 3.99 -1.84
N ILE A 101 0.85 2.84 -1.51
CA ILE A 101 1.29 2.00 -0.39
C ILE A 101 1.62 0.57 -0.86
N SER A 102 2.35 -0.16 -0.02
CA SER A 102 2.74 -1.54 -0.32
C SER A 102 1.54 -2.50 -0.38
N TRP A 103 1.70 -3.61 -1.09
CA TRP A 103 0.68 -4.67 -1.15
C TRP A 103 0.29 -5.19 0.24
N SER A 104 1.27 -5.41 1.11
CA SER A 104 1.02 -5.88 2.47
C SER A 104 0.21 -4.87 3.29
N ASN A 105 0.47 -3.57 3.13
CA ASN A 105 -0.32 -2.53 3.79
C ASN A 105 -1.75 -2.47 3.24
N ASN A 106 -1.92 -2.61 1.91
CA ASN A 106 -3.24 -2.70 1.30
C ASN A 106 -4.06 -3.87 1.85
N LEU A 107 -3.45 -5.06 1.94
CA LEU A 107 -4.09 -6.25 2.54
C LEU A 107 -4.47 -6.03 4.00
N LEU A 108 -3.60 -5.37 4.76
CA LEU A 108 -3.84 -5.08 6.17
C LEU A 108 -5.03 -4.12 6.35
N VAL A 109 -5.11 -3.05 5.56
CA VAL A 109 -6.24 -2.11 5.57
C VAL A 109 -7.52 -2.85 5.18
N MET A 110 -7.49 -3.61 4.08
CA MET A 110 -8.63 -4.42 3.62
C MET A 110 -9.15 -5.37 4.71
N ALA A 111 -8.25 -6.03 5.45
CA ALA A 111 -8.61 -7.01 6.46
C ALA A 111 -9.11 -6.40 7.78
N LYS A 112 -8.69 -5.18 8.12
CA LYS A 112 -8.89 -4.59 9.45
C LYS A 112 -9.93 -3.46 9.50
N THR A 113 -10.35 -2.95 8.35
CA THR A 113 -11.28 -1.81 8.26
C THR A 113 -12.61 -2.20 7.64
N LYS A 114 -13.69 -1.53 8.06
CA LYS A 114 -15.06 -1.87 7.65
C LYS A 114 -15.65 -0.89 6.66
N THR A 115 -15.45 0.40 6.86
CA THR A 115 -16.05 1.46 6.04
C THR A 115 -15.01 2.11 5.13
N ASP A 116 -15.49 2.79 4.08
CA ASP A 116 -14.62 3.46 3.13
C ASP A 116 -13.92 4.68 3.76
N GLU A 117 -14.55 5.33 4.74
CA GLU A 117 -13.96 6.44 5.49
C GLU A 117 -12.77 5.98 6.34
N GLU A 118 -12.92 4.84 7.02
CA GLU A 118 -11.85 4.24 7.81
C GLU A 118 -10.69 3.79 6.90
N ARG A 119 -11.00 3.16 5.75
CA ARG A 119 -10.01 2.81 4.73
C ARG A 119 -9.25 4.05 4.29
N GLU A 120 -9.97 5.08 3.86
CA GLU A 120 -9.38 6.32 3.39
C GLU A 120 -8.43 6.92 4.43
N PHE A 121 -8.86 6.95 5.69
CA PHE A 121 -8.05 7.46 6.80
C PHE A 121 -6.72 6.71 6.92
N TYR A 122 -6.75 5.38 6.98
CA TYR A 122 -5.53 4.58 7.15
C TYR A 122 -4.64 4.57 5.91
N LEU A 123 -5.22 4.62 4.70
CA LEU A 123 -4.44 4.78 3.47
C LEU A 123 -3.71 6.12 3.47
N LYS A 124 -4.41 7.23 3.76
CA LYS A 124 -3.80 8.56 3.84
C LYS A 124 -2.74 8.64 4.93
N LEU A 125 -3.01 8.06 6.10
CA LEU A 125 -2.06 8.03 7.20
C LEU A 125 -0.79 7.26 6.82
N ALA A 126 -0.93 6.08 6.20
CA ALA A 126 0.20 5.29 5.75
C ALA A 126 1.05 6.01 4.69
N ILE A 127 0.42 6.70 3.74
CA ILE A 127 1.12 7.49 2.70
C ILE A 127 1.87 8.66 3.33
N LYS A 128 1.20 9.39 4.24
CA LYS A 128 1.73 10.59 4.87
C LYS A 128 2.95 10.29 5.73
N GLU A 129 2.87 9.23 6.53
CA GLU A 129 3.90 8.87 7.50
C GLU A 129 4.94 7.88 6.93
N GLY A 130 4.71 7.35 5.73
CA GLY A 130 5.57 6.35 5.12
C GLY A 130 5.61 5.03 5.90
N TYR A 131 4.48 4.63 6.51
CA TYR A 131 4.45 3.49 7.43
C TYR A 131 4.85 2.17 6.78
N SER A 132 5.77 1.49 7.46
CA SER A 132 5.96 0.05 7.30
C SER A 132 4.71 -0.72 7.74
N TYR A 133 4.63 -1.99 7.34
CA TYR A 133 3.54 -2.89 7.74
C TYR A 133 3.32 -2.90 9.26
N ARG A 134 4.39 -3.02 10.05
CA ARG A 134 4.30 -3.10 11.53
C ARG A 134 3.78 -1.82 12.14
N GLU A 135 4.17 -0.66 11.60
CA GLU A 135 3.71 0.63 12.10
C GLU A 135 2.22 0.84 11.80
N LEU A 136 1.79 0.54 10.58
CA LEU A 136 0.38 0.61 10.20
C LEU A 136 -0.47 -0.38 11.03
N GLU A 137 0.02 -1.60 11.24
CA GLU A 137 -0.63 -2.62 12.07
C GLU A 137 -0.81 -2.15 13.51
N ARG A 138 0.21 -1.50 14.08
CA ARG A 138 0.11 -0.91 15.41
C ARG A 138 -1.00 0.15 15.48
N GLN A 139 -1.11 1.00 14.48
CA GLN A 139 -2.14 2.04 14.45
C GLN A 139 -3.56 1.46 14.29
N LEU A 140 -3.72 0.46 13.41
CA LEU A 140 -4.98 -0.25 13.22
C LEU A 140 -5.43 -0.98 14.50
N ASN A 141 -4.53 -1.75 15.12
CA ASN A 141 -4.85 -2.49 16.35
C ASN A 141 -5.13 -1.57 17.55
N SER A 142 -4.72 -0.30 17.48
CA SER A 142 -5.01 0.67 18.51
C SER A 142 -6.36 1.37 18.33
N CYS A 143 -7.17 1.08 17.29
CA CYS A 143 -8.39 1.86 16.99
C CYS A 143 -8.10 3.37 16.88
N TYR A 144 -7.00 3.71 16.20
CA TYR A 144 -6.52 5.09 16.07
C TYR A 144 -7.57 5.98 15.37
N TYR A 145 -8.27 5.44 14.38
CA TYR A 145 -9.37 6.13 13.69
C TYR A 145 -10.50 6.54 14.64
N GLU A 146 -10.99 5.62 15.47
CA GLU A 146 -12.09 5.87 16.40
C GLU A 146 -11.72 6.90 17.48
N ARG A 147 -10.46 6.88 17.94
CA ARG A 147 -9.95 7.92 18.84
C ARG A 147 -9.86 9.29 18.17
N CYS A 148 -9.44 9.33 16.90
CA CYS A 148 -9.41 10.54 16.10
C CYS A 148 -10.82 11.13 15.88
N LEU A 149 -11.80 10.28 15.57
CA LEU A 149 -13.20 10.67 15.48
C LEU A 149 -13.72 11.24 16.81
N SER A 150 -13.46 10.55 17.92
CA SER A 150 -13.91 10.96 19.25
C SER A 150 -13.29 12.28 19.72
N SER A 151 -12.09 12.61 19.23
CA SER A 151 -11.38 13.85 19.55
C SER A 151 -11.60 14.99 18.54
N GLY A 152 -12.37 14.75 17.47
CA GLY A 152 -12.59 15.71 16.40
C GLY A 152 -11.37 16.01 15.51
N LYS A 153 -10.26 15.27 15.68
CA LYS A 153 -9.01 15.43 14.92
C LYS A 153 -8.80 14.23 14.01
N LEU A 154 -9.22 14.36 12.75
CA LEU A 154 -9.19 13.30 11.73
C LEU A 154 -7.79 12.94 11.21
N LEU A 155 -6.72 13.59 11.66
CA LEU A 155 -5.33 13.21 11.41
C LEU A 155 -4.47 13.67 12.61
N PRO A 156 -3.35 12.98 12.93
CA PRO A 156 -2.48 13.37 14.04
C PRO A 156 -2.03 14.83 13.93
N ALA A 157 -2.07 15.57 15.05
CA ALA A 157 -1.60 16.97 15.15
C ALA A 157 -0.07 17.11 15.27
N LYS A 158 0.71 16.01 15.29
CA LYS A 158 2.19 16.00 15.29
C LYS A 158 2.81 16.52 13.97
N LEU A 159 2.06 17.40 13.30
CA LEU A 159 2.14 17.88 11.94
C LEU A 159 1.85 19.38 11.83
N GLU A 160 1.41 20.07 12.89
CA GLU A 160 1.48 21.54 12.99
C GLU A 160 2.69 22.00 13.82
N GLU A 161 3.23 21.12 14.65
CA GLU A 161 4.34 21.37 15.56
C GLU A 161 5.35 20.21 15.51
N ILE A 162 6.14 20.13 14.44
CA ILE A 162 7.51 19.59 14.58
C ILE A 162 8.44 20.76 14.33
N HIS A 163 9.01 21.19 15.44
CA HIS A 163 9.40 22.53 15.75
C HIS A 163 10.70 23.00 15.08
N PRO A 164 10.82 24.33 14.88
CA PRO A 164 12.09 25.02 14.72
C PRO A 164 12.99 24.81 15.96
N GLN A 165 14.30 24.77 15.76
CA GLN A 165 15.38 24.54 16.74
C GLN A 165 15.65 23.07 17.13
N ALA A 166 16.64 22.49 16.45
CA ALA A 166 17.69 21.76 17.16
C ALA A 166 18.96 22.62 17.06
N LYS A 167 19.21 23.39 18.13
CA LYS A 167 20.54 23.88 18.47
C LYS A 167 21.31 22.71 19.09
N GLU A 168 22.47 22.40 18.55
CA GLU A 168 23.76 22.54 19.24
C GLU A 168 24.83 22.85 18.18
#